data_AF-A0A382KMX6-F1
#
_entry.id   AF-A0A382KMX6-F1
#
_cell.length_a   1.000
_cell.length_b   1.000
_cell.length_c   1.000
_cell.angle_alpha   90.00
_cell.angle_beta   90.00
_cell.angle_gamma   90.00
#
_symmetry.space_group_name_H-M   'P 1'
#
loop_
_entity.id
_entity.type
_entity.pdbx_description
1 polymer ?
#
loop_
_entity_poly.entity_id
_entity_poly.type
_entity_poly.pdbx_seq_one_letter_code
_entity_poly.pdbx_strand_id
1 'polypeptide(L)'
;MAFQVSPGINVTEQDLTTVVPNVATTIGATAGGFQWGPVLERTQISSENDLVDIFGKPNADTYTWFWTAANYLAYANNLWVVRNVAASARNAVVGDDDAGTAVAVNNKTAYDSITFTDQLFVAKYPGSLGNSLKVRAIDSNGWADATVNTDFLANFDRAPGTSTDVGNAGGSEDEMHILVQDEDGLWTGTPGYVLEKHAFVSKA
;
A
#
# COMPACT_ATOMS: atom_id res chain seq x y z
N MET A 1 28.53 40.11 -6.06
CA MET A 1 28.66 39.34 -7.33
C MET A 1 28.87 40.34 -8.45
N ALA A 2 29.99 40.25 -9.18
CA ALA A 2 30.24 41.15 -10.30
C ALA A 2 29.26 40.82 -11.43
N PHE A 3 28.45 41.79 -11.84
CA PHE A 3 27.47 41.63 -12.92
C PHE A 3 28.20 41.69 -14.26
N GLN A 4 28.28 40.55 -14.98
CA GLN A 4 28.91 40.48 -16.29
C GLN A 4 27.90 40.84 -17.38
N VAL A 5 28.24 41.81 -18.24
CA VAL A 5 27.37 42.35 -19.32
C VAL A 5 27.62 41.65 -20.68
N SER A 6 28.46 40.62 -20.70
CA SER A 6 28.67 39.71 -21.83
C SER A 6 29.05 38.32 -21.30
N PRO A 7 28.84 37.22 -22.07
CA PRO A 7 29.20 35.88 -21.61
C PRO A 7 30.67 35.81 -21.18
N GLY A 8 30.92 35.34 -19.96
CA GLY A 8 32.25 35.26 -19.37
C GLY A 8 32.34 34.13 -18.34
N ILE A 9 33.56 33.78 -17.95
CA ILE A 9 33.81 32.76 -16.94
C ILE A 9 33.80 33.45 -15.57
N ASN A 10 32.90 33.00 -14.69
CA ASN A 10 32.90 33.40 -13.28
C ASN A 10 33.59 32.30 -12.48
N VAL A 11 34.74 32.61 -11.87
CA VAL A 11 35.47 31.67 -11.01
C VAL A 11 34.96 31.86 -9.58
N THR A 12 34.19 30.88 -9.10
CA THR A 12 33.79 30.80 -7.69
C THR A 12 34.57 29.66 -7.03
N GLU A 13 35.34 29.99 -6.01
CA GLU A 13 36.02 28.99 -5.18
C GLU A 13 35.09 28.59 -4.04
N GLN A 14 34.77 27.29 -3.96
CA GLN A 14 33.94 26.71 -2.91
C GLN A 14 34.82 25.78 -2.07
N ASP A 15 35.09 26.17 -0.82
CA ASP A 15 35.74 25.30 0.16
C ASP A 15 34.72 24.34 0.76
N LEU A 16 34.94 23.04 0.57
CA LEU A 16 34.10 21.94 1.07
C LEU A 16 34.73 21.22 2.27
N THR A 17 35.82 21.75 2.84
CA THR A 17 36.58 21.09 3.91
C THR A 17 36.23 21.57 5.33
N THR A 18 35.47 22.64 5.47
CA THR A 18 35.24 23.31 6.77
C THR A 18 34.15 22.66 7.64
N VAL A 19 33.30 21.81 7.05
CA VAL A 19 32.32 20.97 7.75
C VAL A 19 32.19 19.69 6.95
N VAL A 20 32.24 18.52 7.59
CA VAL A 20 31.72 17.29 6.99
C VAL A 20 30.21 17.35 7.17
N PRO A 21 29.40 17.70 6.15
CA PRO A 21 27.96 17.53 6.27
C PRO A 21 27.72 16.05 6.58
N ASN A 22 26.90 15.75 7.58
CA ASN A 22 26.40 14.40 7.84
C ASN A 22 25.40 14.02 6.74
N VAL A 23 25.88 13.97 5.50
CA VAL A 23 25.20 13.37 4.36
C VAL A 23 25.54 11.89 4.41
N ALA A 24 24.54 11.05 4.25
CA ALA A 24 24.68 9.61 4.08
C ALA A 24 25.62 9.32 2.89
N THR A 25 26.93 9.19 3.11
CA THR A 25 27.88 8.93 2.02
C THR A 25 27.85 7.46 1.60
N THR A 26 27.35 6.57 2.46
CA THR A 26 27.24 5.15 2.16
C THR A 26 25.82 4.86 1.69
N ILE A 27 25.68 4.59 0.39
CA ILE A 27 24.43 4.11 -0.21
C ILE A 27 24.51 2.59 -0.23
N GLY A 28 23.66 1.93 0.53
CA GLY A 28 23.52 0.47 0.52
C GLY A 28 22.53 0.03 -0.55
N ALA A 29 22.68 -1.20 -1.03
CA ALA A 29 21.66 -1.87 -1.82
C ALA A 29 21.54 -3.34 -1.41
N THR A 30 20.31 -3.84 -1.28
CA THR A 30 20.04 -5.25 -1.00
C THR A 30 18.86 -5.74 -1.83
N ALA A 31 18.91 -7.02 -2.22
CA ALA A 31 17.83 -7.71 -2.90
C ALA A 31 17.51 -9.00 -2.16
N GLY A 32 16.24 -9.25 -1.90
CA GLY A 32 15.85 -10.37 -1.05
C GLY A 32 14.35 -10.65 -1.00
N GLY A 33 13.99 -11.70 -0.25
CA GLY A 33 12.60 -12.02 0.06
C GLY A 33 12.10 -11.16 1.21
N PHE A 34 10.95 -10.51 1.01
CA PHE A 34 10.25 -9.73 2.02
C PHE A 34 8.78 -10.14 2.07
N GLN A 35 8.12 -9.90 3.21
CA GLN A 35 6.76 -10.38 3.45
C GLN A 35 5.72 -9.56 2.65
N TRP A 36 5.95 -8.26 2.53
CA TRP A 36 5.10 -7.33 1.78
C TRP A 36 5.94 -6.38 0.93
N GLY A 37 5.28 -5.52 0.17
CA GLY A 37 5.92 -4.44 -0.57
C GLY A 37 6.04 -4.71 -2.07
N PRO A 38 6.44 -3.68 -2.84
CA PRO A 38 6.52 -3.74 -4.29
C PRO A 38 7.60 -4.71 -4.74
N VAL A 39 7.28 -5.52 -5.75
CA VAL A 39 8.11 -6.58 -6.29
C VAL A 39 8.86 -6.11 -7.53
N LEU A 40 10.15 -6.44 -7.62
CA LEU A 40 11.05 -6.05 -8.71
C LEU A 40 11.12 -4.53 -8.95
N GLU A 41 10.89 -3.76 -7.89
CA GLU A 41 10.97 -2.30 -7.89
C GLU A 41 12.00 -1.84 -6.84
N ARG A 42 12.75 -0.80 -7.21
CA ARG A 42 13.72 -0.16 -6.31
C ARG A 42 13.01 0.80 -5.37
N THR A 43 13.07 0.52 -4.09
CA THR A 43 12.56 1.42 -3.06
C THR A 43 13.69 1.91 -2.19
N GLN A 44 13.64 3.20 -1.82
CA GLN A 44 14.60 3.78 -0.90
C GLN A 44 14.05 3.72 0.51
N ILE A 45 14.86 3.24 1.44
CA ILE A 45 14.53 3.07 2.86
C ILE A 45 15.55 3.86 3.67
N SER A 46 15.04 4.65 4.63
CA SER A 46 15.87 5.55 5.43
C SER A 46 15.96 5.16 6.91
N SER A 47 14.99 4.38 7.39
CA SER A 47 14.95 3.89 8.77
C SER A 47 14.44 2.45 8.85
N GLU A 48 14.67 1.77 9.98
CA GLU A 48 14.08 0.45 10.23
C GLU A 48 12.54 0.52 10.29
N ASN A 49 11.97 1.60 10.79
CA ASN A 49 10.51 1.77 10.79
C ASN A 49 9.97 1.85 9.36
N ASP A 50 10.63 2.58 8.45
CA ASP A 50 10.25 2.62 7.04
C ASP A 50 10.35 1.23 6.40
N LEU A 51 11.36 0.43 6.80
CA LEU A 51 11.52 -0.94 6.33
C LEU A 51 10.33 -1.81 6.76
N VAL A 52 9.92 -1.72 8.03
CA VAL A 52 8.76 -2.44 8.55
C VAL A 52 7.47 -1.99 7.87
N ASP A 53 7.29 -0.68 7.68
CA ASP A 53 6.07 -0.12 7.11
C ASP A 53 5.90 -0.50 5.63
N ILE A 54 6.99 -0.54 4.86
CA ILE A 54 6.93 -0.83 3.42
C ILE A 54 7.00 -2.35 3.14
N PHE A 55 7.89 -3.07 3.82
CA PHE A 55 8.20 -4.48 3.52
C PHE A 55 7.63 -5.49 4.53
N GLY A 56 7.04 -5.01 5.62
CA GLY A 56 6.47 -5.83 6.69
C GLY A 56 7.52 -6.36 7.66
N LYS A 57 7.04 -6.90 8.79
CA LYS A 57 7.86 -7.58 9.78
C LYS A 57 8.46 -8.88 9.22
N PRO A 58 9.60 -9.35 9.73
CA PRO A 58 10.16 -10.64 9.30
C PRO A 58 9.33 -11.82 9.77
N ASN A 59 9.30 -12.88 8.96
CA ASN A 59 8.78 -14.19 9.34
C ASN A 59 9.89 -15.25 9.28
N ALA A 60 9.53 -16.53 9.48
CA ALA A 60 10.47 -17.64 9.48
C ALA A 60 11.23 -17.83 8.15
N ASP A 61 10.76 -17.26 7.04
CA ASP A 61 11.41 -17.34 5.74
C ASP A 61 12.21 -16.07 5.42
N THR A 62 11.70 -14.88 5.78
CA THR A 62 12.24 -13.58 5.35
C THR A 62 13.25 -12.95 6.31
N TYR A 63 13.43 -13.52 7.51
CA TYR A 63 14.24 -12.93 8.57
C TYR A 63 15.67 -12.60 8.17
N THR A 64 16.34 -13.45 7.36
CA THR A 64 17.74 -13.25 6.97
C THR A 64 17.95 -11.95 6.22
N TRP A 65 17.07 -11.64 5.26
CA TRP A 65 17.18 -10.40 4.47
C TRP A 65 16.75 -9.18 5.28
N PHE A 66 15.69 -9.31 6.07
CA PHE A 66 15.19 -8.23 6.91
C PHE A 66 16.22 -7.79 7.95
N TRP A 67 16.78 -8.71 8.74
CA TRP A 67 17.75 -8.36 9.78
C TRP A 67 19.08 -7.88 9.19
N THR A 68 19.46 -8.36 8.01
CA THR A 68 20.63 -7.81 7.31
C THR A 68 20.41 -6.35 6.92
N ALA A 69 19.21 -6.01 6.41
CA ALA A 69 18.83 -4.64 6.09
C ALA A 69 18.72 -3.74 7.34
N ALA A 70 18.05 -4.23 8.40
CA ALA A 70 17.89 -3.49 9.66
C ALA A 70 19.24 -3.20 10.34
N ASN A 71 20.15 -4.19 10.39
CA ASN A 71 21.50 -4.00 10.94
C ASN A 71 22.32 -2.98 10.16
N TYR A 72 22.13 -2.89 8.83
CA TYR A 72 22.74 -1.84 8.03
C TYR A 72 22.13 -0.46 8.34
N LEU A 73 20.80 -0.38 8.44
CA LEU A 73 20.06 0.85 8.74
C LEU A 73 20.34 1.40 10.16
N ALA A 74 20.86 0.57 11.07
CA ALA A 74 21.33 1.04 12.38
C ALA A 74 22.56 1.98 12.29
N TYR A 75 23.36 1.88 11.21
CA TYR A 75 24.58 2.67 11.01
C TYR A 75 24.51 3.60 9.80
N ALA A 76 23.52 3.44 8.94
CA ALA A 76 23.31 4.21 7.72
C ALA A 76 21.84 4.57 7.53
N ASN A 77 21.56 5.67 6.86
CA ASN A 77 20.22 6.21 6.66
C ASN A 77 19.78 6.20 5.18
N ASN A 78 20.45 5.40 4.33
CA ASN A 78 20.12 5.29 2.91
C ASN A 78 20.39 3.87 2.37
N LEU A 79 19.33 3.06 2.26
CA LEU A 79 19.36 1.71 1.71
C LEU A 79 18.37 1.59 0.55
N TRP A 80 18.82 1.08 -0.59
CA TRP A 80 17.94 0.63 -1.65
C TRP A 80 17.56 -0.83 -1.45
N VAL A 81 16.26 -1.11 -1.41
CA VAL A 81 15.73 -2.47 -1.26
C VAL A 81 14.92 -2.83 -2.50
N VAL A 82 15.19 -4.02 -3.04
CA VAL A 82 14.38 -4.65 -4.08
C VAL A 82 13.86 -5.99 -3.55
N ARG A 83 12.54 -6.14 -3.50
CA ARG A 83 11.91 -7.42 -3.15
C ARG A 83 11.80 -8.33 -4.35
N ASN A 84 12.24 -9.58 -4.17
CA ASN A 84 12.04 -10.66 -5.12
C ASN A 84 11.03 -11.68 -4.56
N VAL A 85 10.27 -12.29 -5.45
CA VAL A 85 9.29 -13.33 -5.11
C VAL A 85 9.41 -14.50 -6.07
N ALA A 86 8.95 -15.69 -5.65
CA ALA A 86 8.86 -16.83 -6.55
C ALA A 86 7.84 -16.57 -7.67
N ALA A 87 8.02 -17.21 -8.83
CA ALA A 87 7.09 -17.09 -9.96
C ALA A 87 5.64 -17.55 -9.62
N SER A 88 5.48 -18.36 -8.57
CA SER A 88 4.20 -18.82 -8.04
C SER A 88 3.54 -17.86 -7.05
N ALA A 89 4.18 -16.74 -6.68
CA ALA A 89 3.59 -15.78 -5.75
C ALA A 89 2.37 -15.10 -6.37
N ARG A 90 1.28 -15.02 -5.62
CA ARG A 90 0.00 -14.46 -6.06
C ARG A 90 -0.51 -13.45 -5.04
N ASN A 91 -1.34 -12.53 -5.52
CA ASN A 91 -2.07 -11.59 -4.68
C ASN A 91 -3.30 -12.30 -4.09
N ALA A 92 -3.72 -11.89 -2.89
CA ALA A 92 -5.02 -12.28 -2.38
C ALA A 92 -6.10 -11.63 -3.25
N VAL A 93 -7.13 -12.41 -3.61
CA VAL A 93 -8.20 -11.97 -4.51
C VAL A 93 -9.55 -12.44 -4.01
N VAL A 94 -10.56 -11.62 -4.26
CA VAL A 94 -11.98 -11.95 -4.13
C VAL A 94 -12.67 -11.54 -5.43
N GLY A 95 -13.54 -12.42 -5.95
CA GLY A 95 -14.39 -12.14 -7.09
C GLY A 95 -15.86 -12.01 -6.69
N ASP A 96 -16.76 -11.94 -7.68
CA ASP A 96 -18.19 -11.66 -7.45
C ASP A 96 -18.91 -12.73 -6.61
N ASP A 97 -18.45 -14.00 -6.66
CA ASP A 97 -19.02 -15.13 -5.89
C ASP A 97 -18.15 -15.50 -4.66
N ASP A 98 -17.45 -14.52 -4.08
CA ASP A 98 -16.48 -14.73 -2.98
C ASP A 98 -15.30 -15.65 -3.39
N ALA A 99 -15.08 -15.78 -4.70
CA ALA A 99 -14.02 -16.55 -5.31
C ALA A 99 -13.50 -15.80 -6.54
N GLY A 100 -12.17 -15.64 -6.64
CA GLY A 100 -11.53 -14.98 -7.78
C GLY A 100 -10.32 -15.76 -8.28
N THR A 101 -10.01 -15.67 -9.58
CA THR A 101 -8.82 -16.30 -10.14
C THR A 101 -7.57 -15.60 -9.63
N ALA A 102 -6.60 -16.37 -9.12
CA ALA A 102 -5.36 -15.81 -8.57
C ALA A 102 -4.55 -15.06 -9.65
N VAL A 103 -4.27 -13.79 -9.39
CA VAL A 103 -3.48 -12.90 -10.25
C VAL A 103 -2.13 -12.56 -9.63
N ALA A 104 -1.16 -12.15 -10.45
CA ALA A 104 0.14 -11.67 -10.02
C ALA A 104 0.30 -10.19 -10.37
N VAL A 105 -0.03 -9.31 -9.42
CA VAL A 105 0.15 -7.85 -9.52
C VAL A 105 1.35 -7.47 -8.66
N ASN A 106 2.51 -7.39 -9.30
CA ASN A 106 3.81 -7.24 -8.62
C ASN A 106 4.08 -5.80 -8.14
N ASN A 107 3.70 -4.80 -8.93
CA ASN A 107 3.95 -3.39 -8.67
C ASN A 107 2.95 -2.53 -9.45
N LYS A 108 3.08 -1.21 -9.35
CA LYS A 108 2.18 -0.27 -10.03
C LYS A 108 2.17 -0.48 -11.56
N THR A 109 3.33 -0.70 -12.17
CA THR A 109 3.42 -0.94 -13.62
C THR A 109 2.66 -2.19 -14.04
N ALA A 110 2.72 -3.27 -13.24
CA ALA A 110 1.93 -4.47 -13.49
C ALA A 110 0.42 -4.20 -13.36
N TYR A 111 0.01 -3.44 -12.34
CA TYR A 111 -1.39 -3.07 -12.14
C TYR A 111 -1.97 -2.29 -13.34
N ASP A 112 -1.24 -1.29 -13.84
CA ASP A 112 -1.69 -0.45 -14.96
C ASP A 112 -1.72 -1.21 -16.31
N SER A 113 -1.09 -2.38 -16.39
CA SER A 113 -1.01 -3.19 -17.62
C SER A 113 -1.94 -4.40 -17.61
N ILE A 114 -2.47 -4.81 -16.46
CA ILE A 114 -3.32 -6.00 -16.32
C ILE A 114 -4.78 -5.59 -16.47
N THR A 115 -5.56 -6.40 -17.16
CA THR A 115 -7.02 -6.30 -17.18
C THR A 115 -7.59 -7.27 -16.14
N PHE A 116 -8.40 -6.76 -15.23
CA PHE A 116 -9.16 -7.57 -14.27
C PHE A 116 -10.49 -7.98 -14.90
N THR A 117 -10.85 -9.25 -14.78
CA THR A 117 -12.08 -9.80 -15.38
C THR A 117 -13.04 -10.28 -14.31
N ASP A 118 -12.54 -11.08 -13.37
CA ASP A 118 -13.31 -11.75 -12.33
C ASP A 118 -12.83 -11.37 -10.92
N GLN A 119 -11.79 -10.54 -10.81
CA GLN A 119 -11.33 -10.03 -9.52
C GLN A 119 -12.06 -8.72 -9.20
N LEU A 120 -12.87 -8.75 -8.15
CA LEU A 120 -13.52 -7.55 -7.60
C LEU A 120 -12.57 -6.81 -6.67
N PHE A 121 -11.89 -7.53 -5.78
CA PHE A 121 -10.87 -6.99 -4.89
C PHE A 121 -9.56 -7.76 -5.04
N VAL A 122 -8.45 -7.02 -5.15
CA VAL A 122 -7.10 -7.58 -5.25
C VAL A 122 -6.21 -6.86 -4.26
N ALA A 123 -5.48 -7.62 -3.44
CA ALA A 123 -4.51 -7.04 -2.53
C ALA A 123 -3.35 -6.41 -3.32
N LYS A 124 -2.79 -5.30 -2.81
CA LYS A 124 -1.83 -4.46 -3.55
C LYS A 124 -0.58 -5.19 -4.04
N TYR A 125 -0.04 -6.12 -3.25
CA TYR A 125 1.16 -6.88 -3.57
C TYR A 125 0.95 -8.38 -3.31
N PRO A 126 1.71 -9.27 -3.98
CA PRO A 126 1.64 -10.69 -3.71
C PRO A 126 2.24 -11.01 -2.33
N GLY A 127 1.58 -11.86 -1.56
CA GLY A 127 2.02 -12.26 -0.22
C GLY A 127 0.87 -12.69 0.69
N SER A 128 1.20 -13.49 1.70
CA SER A 128 0.23 -14.03 2.66
C SER A 128 -0.46 -12.98 3.53
N LEU A 129 0.16 -11.81 3.74
CA LEU A 129 -0.47 -10.71 4.48
C LEU A 129 -1.77 -10.21 3.81
N GLY A 130 -1.86 -10.34 2.49
CA GLY A 130 -3.09 -9.99 1.77
C GLY A 130 -4.28 -10.87 2.18
N ASN A 131 -4.03 -12.11 2.64
CA ASN A 131 -5.10 -13.04 3.03
C ASN A 131 -5.77 -12.66 4.34
N SER A 132 -5.14 -11.81 5.17
CA SER A 132 -5.72 -11.31 6.42
C SER A 132 -6.63 -10.10 6.22
N LEU A 133 -6.74 -9.60 4.99
CA LEU A 133 -7.59 -8.45 4.69
C LEU A 133 -9.00 -8.93 4.35
N LYS A 134 -9.99 -8.30 4.98
CA LYS A 134 -11.40 -8.49 4.68
C LYS A 134 -12.00 -7.19 4.18
N VAL A 135 -12.62 -7.26 3.01
CA VAL A 135 -13.39 -6.15 2.45
C VAL A 135 -14.86 -6.49 2.58
N ARG A 136 -15.65 -5.56 3.10
CA ARG A 136 -17.10 -5.68 3.16
C ARG A 136 -17.73 -4.45 2.54
N ALA A 137 -18.74 -4.68 1.73
CA ALA A 137 -19.54 -3.64 1.12
C ALA A 137 -21.00 -3.82 1.54
N ILE A 138 -21.72 -2.71 1.72
CA ILE A 138 -23.14 -2.72 2.04
C ILE A 138 -23.86 -1.62 1.25
N ASP A 139 -25.07 -1.91 0.78
CA ASP A 139 -25.97 -0.94 0.17
C ASP A 139 -27.13 -0.59 1.13
N SER A 140 -28.10 0.19 0.65
CA SER A 140 -29.28 0.57 1.43
C SER A 140 -30.08 -0.65 1.92
N ASN A 141 -30.13 -1.72 1.12
CA ASN A 141 -30.86 -2.94 1.46
C ASN A 141 -30.14 -3.75 2.54
N GLY A 142 -28.82 -3.94 2.39
CA GLY A 142 -28.00 -4.57 3.42
C GLY A 142 -28.01 -3.78 4.73
N TRP A 143 -28.06 -2.45 4.67
CA TRP A 143 -28.16 -1.61 5.87
C TRP A 143 -29.43 -1.89 6.68
N ALA A 144 -30.54 -2.24 6.02
CA ALA A 144 -31.79 -2.61 6.67
C ALA A 144 -31.75 -4.01 7.34
N ASP A 145 -30.77 -4.85 7.00
CA ASP A 145 -30.60 -6.19 7.56
C ASP A 145 -29.73 -6.17 8.83
N ALA A 146 -30.39 -6.42 9.97
CA ALA A 146 -29.78 -6.45 11.29
C ALA A 146 -28.73 -7.55 11.50
N THR A 147 -28.62 -8.53 10.59
CA THR A 147 -27.64 -9.62 10.68
C THR A 147 -26.27 -9.23 10.12
N VAL A 148 -26.19 -8.20 9.27
CA VAL A 148 -24.97 -7.80 8.55
C VAL A 148 -24.55 -6.34 8.81
N ASN A 149 -25.46 -5.50 9.34
CA ASN A 149 -25.25 -4.05 9.46
C ASN A 149 -24.51 -3.60 10.73
N THR A 150 -24.23 -4.49 11.69
CA THR A 150 -23.71 -4.14 13.03
C THR A 150 -22.40 -3.36 12.96
N ASP A 151 -21.44 -3.83 12.17
CA ASP A 151 -20.15 -3.18 12.00
C ASP A 151 -20.25 -1.89 11.18
N PHE A 152 -21.21 -1.80 10.27
CA PHE A 152 -21.45 -0.58 9.49
C PHE A 152 -22.09 0.51 10.34
N LEU A 153 -23.06 0.18 11.20
CA LEU A 153 -23.69 1.11 12.13
C LEU A 153 -22.69 1.71 13.13
N ALA A 154 -21.67 0.93 13.53
CA ALA A 154 -20.62 1.43 14.41
C ALA A 154 -19.63 2.38 13.70
N ASN A 155 -19.61 2.38 12.37
CA ASN A 155 -18.59 3.06 11.57
C ASN A 155 -19.13 4.18 10.66
N PHE A 156 -20.45 4.25 10.44
CA PHE A 156 -21.10 5.24 9.58
C PHE A 156 -22.33 5.87 10.24
N ASP A 157 -22.56 7.15 9.96
CA ASP A 157 -23.62 7.94 10.60
C ASP A 157 -25.01 7.78 9.95
N ARG A 158 -25.06 7.28 8.70
CA ARG A 158 -26.30 7.14 7.92
C ARG A 158 -26.24 5.94 6.98
N ALA A 159 -27.42 5.40 6.68
CA ALA A 159 -27.63 4.48 5.57
C ALA A 159 -27.17 5.08 4.23
N PRO A 160 -26.64 4.24 3.32
CA PRO A 160 -26.50 4.59 1.92
C PRO A 160 -27.87 4.94 1.30
N GLY A 161 -27.89 5.92 0.40
CA GLY A 161 -29.06 6.38 -0.33
C GLY A 161 -28.73 6.67 -1.79
N THR A 162 -29.10 7.86 -2.25
CA THR A 162 -28.89 8.29 -3.64
C THR A 162 -27.91 9.45 -3.67
N SER A 163 -26.86 9.35 -4.49
CA SER A 163 -25.91 10.44 -4.68
C SER A 163 -26.55 11.58 -5.48
N THR A 164 -26.01 12.80 -5.33
CA THR A 164 -26.51 13.98 -6.05
C THR A 164 -26.45 13.78 -7.57
N ASP A 165 -25.40 13.14 -8.08
CA ASP A 165 -25.20 12.96 -9.51
C ASP A 165 -26.21 11.97 -10.11
N VAL A 166 -26.44 10.84 -9.44
CA VAL A 166 -27.46 9.87 -9.86
C VAL A 166 -28.87 10.43 -9.71
N GLY A 167 -29.13 11.17 -8.63
CA GLY A 167 -30.39 11.89 -8.46
C GLY A 167 -30.69 12.88 -9.60
N ASN A 168 -29.67 13.63 -10.04
CA ASN A 168 -29.77 14.54 -11.18
C ASN A 168 -29.97 13.81 -12.53
N ALA A 169 -29.42 12.60 -12.66
CA ALA A 169 -29.60 11.73 -13.83
C ALA A 169 -30.94 10.96 -13.82
N GLY A 170 -31.75 11.08 -12.75
CA GLY A 170 -33.03 10.41 -12.59
C GLY A 170 -32.94 8.96 -12.09
N GLY A 171 -31.78 8.54 -11.58
CA GLY A 171 -31.60 7.25 -10.91
C GLY A 171 -31.83 7.34 -9.40
N SER A 172 -31.66 6.19 -8.72
CA SER A 172 -31.80 6.07 -7.27
C SER A 172 -30.93 4.94 -6.70
N GLU A 173 -30.63 5.00 -5.40
CA GLU A 173 -30.03 3.91 -4.61
C GLU A 173 -28.66 3.44 -5.10
N ASP A 174 -27.81 4.38 -5.53
CA ASP A 174 -26.46 4.11 -6.02
C ASP A 174 -25.38 4.14 -4.93
N GLU A 175 -25.63 4.73 -3.76
CA GLU A 175 -24.62 4.80 -2.72
C GLU A 175 -24.38 3.43 -2.06
N MET A 176 -23.12 3.17 -1.70
CA MET A 176 -22.67 2.03 -0.90
C MET A 176 -21.61 2.47 0.11
N HIS A 177 -21.50 1.75 1.22
CA HIS A 177 -20.40 1.89 2.18
C HIS A 177 -19.46 0.70 2.05
N ILE A 178 -18.15 0.95 2.16
CA ILE A 178 -17.12 -0.08 2.11
C ILE A 178 -16.24 0.02 3.37
N LEU A 179 -16.01 -1.13 4.01
CA LEU A 179 -15.08 -1.30 5.10
C LEU A 179 -13.95 -2.22 4.67
N VAL A 180 -12.72 -1.81 4.95
CA VAL A 180 -11.54 -2.66 4.86
C VAL A 180 -11.07 -2.95 6.27
N GLN A 181 -10.91 -4.22 6.60
CA GLN A 181 -10.60 -4.70 7.93
C GLN A 181 -9.42 -5.65 7.92
N ASP A 182 -8.69 -5.64 9.03
CA ASP A 182 -7.69 -6.64 9.38
C ASP A 182 -8.39 -7.79 10.10
N GLU A 183 -8.80 -8.83 9.37
CA GLU A 183 -9.57 -9.95 9.91
C GLU A 183 -8.78 -10.76 10.93
N ASP A 184 -7.53 -11.10 10.59
CA ASP A 184 -6.67 -11.93 11.43
C ASP A 184 -5.78 -11.13 12.39
N GLY A 185 -5.74 -9.80 12.28
CA GLY A 185 -4.88 -8.95 13.10
C GLY A 185 -3.41 -8.93 12.66
N LEU A 186 -3.08 -9.36 11.44
CA LEU A 186 -1.68 -9.44 10.99
C LEU A 186 -1.09 -8.06 10.65
N TRP A 187 -1.93 -7.07 10.38
CA TRP A 187 -1.51 -5.70 10.07
C TRP A 187 -1.37 -4.85 11.33
N THR A 188 -2.35 -4.94 12.22
CA THR A 188 -2.51 -4.04 13.38
C THR A 188 -2.21 -4.72 14.72
N GLY A 189 -2.18 -6.06 14.74
CA GLY A 189 -2.11 -6.85 15.96
C GLY A 189 -3.48 -7.07 16.64
N THR A 190 -4.57 -6.49 16.10
CA THR A 190 -5.92 -6.64 16.66
C THR A 190 -6.87 -7.19 15.60
N PRO A 191 -7.36 -8.45 15.75
CA PRO A 191 -8.36 -9.01 14.85
C PRO A 191 -9.64 -8.18 14.77
N GLY A 192 -10.18 -8.01 13.58
CA GLY A 192 -11.39 -7.23 13.28
C GLY A 192 -11.20 -5.71 13.25
N TYR A 193 -9.96 -5.20 13.37
CA TYR A 193 -9.71 -3.76 13.34
C TYR A 193 -10.05 -3.16 11.96
N VAL A 194 -10.74 -2.02 11.95
CA VAL A 194 -11.10 -1.31 10.72
C VAL A 194 -9.92 -0.46 10.26
N LEU A 195 -9.33 -0.84 9.13
CA LEU A 195 -8.20 -0.14 8.50
C LEU A 195 -8.68 1.10 7.75
N GLU A 196 -9.71 0.94 6.92
CA GLU A 196 -10.23 2.00 6.07
C GLU A 196 -11.76 1.99 6.04
N LYS A 197 -12.32 3.19 5.87
CA LYS A 197 -13.77 3.43 5.76
C LYS A 197 -14.01 4.30 4.54
N HIS A 198 -14.82 3.80 3.61
CA HIS A 198 -15.24 4.54 2.43
C HIS A 198 -16.75 4.71 2.50
N ALA A 199 -17.19 5.95 2.73
CA ALA A 199 -18.60 6.28 2.92
C ALA A 199 -19.19 6.84 1.62
N PHE A 200 -20.45 6.50 1.34
CA PHE A 200 -21.26 7.07 0.26
C PHE A 200 -20.58 6.98 -1.13
N VAL A 201 -19.92 5.85 -1.39
CA VAL A 201 -19.31 5.58 -2.69
C VAL A 201 -20.43 5.24 -3.67
N SER A 202 -20.35 5.74 -4.91
CA SER A 202 -21.30 5.37 -5.96
C SER A 202 -20.96 3.99 -6.54
N LYS A 203 -21.97 3.13 -6.68
CA LYS A 203 -21.91 1.88 -7.46
C LYS A 203 -22.31 2.06 -8.94
N ALA A 204 -22.78 3.27 -9.30
CA ALA A 204 -23.12 3.67 -10.68
C ALA A 204 -21.88 4.10 -11.48
#